data_AF-A0AAI8B4Z6-F1
#
_entry.id   AF-A0AAI8B4Z6-F1
#
_cell.length_a   1.000
_cell.length_b   1.000
_cell.length_c   1.000
_cell.angle_alpha   90.00
_cell.angle_beta   90.00
_cell.angle_gamma   90.00
#
_symmetry.space_group_name_H-M   'P 1'
#
loop_
_entity.id
_entity.type
_entity.pdbx_description
1 polymer ?
#
loop_
_entity_poly.entity_id
_entity_poly.type
_entity_poly.pdbx_seq_one_letter_code
_entity_poly.pdbx_strand_id
1 'polypeptide(L)'
;MDKSLLLHWRELPAVDVLTALADHAKRDMSYIALKSPLSSRWHARYGSREFELLLTGPKFWDTRERKGGGGAVDLAMHLARVEFSEAVRLLQSYGL
;
A
#
# COMPACT_ATOMS: atom_id res chain seq x y z
N MET A 1 11.53 4.33 18.06
CA MET A 1 10.40 3.70 17.34
C MET A 1 10.21 2.31 17.91
N ASP A 2 8.98 1.98 18.32
CA ASP A 2 8.68 0.70 18.95
C ASP A 2 8.83 -0.44 17.93
N LYS A 3 9.59 -1.48 18.29
CA LYS A 3 9.80 -2.66 17.46
C LYS A 3 8.50 -3.43 17.23
N SER A 4 7.56 -3.39 18.18
CA SER A 4 6.25 -4.03 18.07
C SER A 4 5.40 -3.38 16.97
N LEU A 5 5.42 -2.05 16.87
CA LEU A 5 4.69 -1.29 15.87
C LEU A 5 5.21 -1.57 14.45
N LEU A 6 6.53 -1.66 14.27
CA LEU A 6 7.12 -2.03 12.98
C LEU A 6 6.75 -3.45 12.55
N LEU A 7 6.67 -4.39 13.50
CA LEU A 7 6.23 -5.75 13.21
C LEU A 7 4.76 -5.75 12.80
N HIS A 8 3.91 -4.99 13.51
CA HIS A 8 2.51 -4.81 13.15
C HIS A 8 2.34 -4.26 11.73
N TRP A 9 3.00 -3.15 11.40
CA TRP A 9 2.96 -2.57 10.05
C TRP A 9 3.47 -3.49 8.95
N ARG A 10 4.37 -4.43 9.28
CA ARG A 10 4.87 -5.40 8.30
C ARG A 10 3.83 -6.47 7.96
N GLU A 11 2.87 -6.70 8.85
CA GLU A 11 1.81 -7.70 8.71
C GLU A 11 0.50 -7.11 8.21
N LEU A 12 0.30 -5.80 8.36
CA LEU A 12 -0.91 -5.10 7.90
C LEU A 12 -1.22 -5.40 6.42
N PRO A 13 -2.45 -5.80 6.10
CA PRO A 13 -2.88 -5.95 4.72
C PRO A 13 -2.70 -4.64 3.94
N ALA A 14 -2.09 -4.73 2.76
CA ALA A 14 -1.83 -3.57 1.91
C ALA A 14 -3.13 -2.89 1.45
N VAL A 15 -4.25 -3.63 1.43
CA VAL A 15 -5.59 -3.07 1.17
C VAL A 15 -5.94 -2.05 2.24
N ASP A 16 -5.81 -2.41 3.53
CA ASP A 16 -6.18 -1.55 4.65
C ASP A 16 -5.32 -0.29 4.65
N VAL A 17 -4.01 -0.45 4.43
CA VAL A 17 -3.07 0.68 4.34
C VAL A 17 -3.38 1.57 3.13
N LEU A 18 -3.66 1.00 1.94
CA LEU A 18 -4.01 1.77 0.76
C LEU A 18 -5.29 2.59 0.99
N THR A 19 -6.31 1.96 1.56
CA THR A 19 -7.60 2.64 1.82
C THR A 19 -7.50 3.71 2.89
N ALA A 20 -6.58 3.56 3.84
CA ALA A 20 -6.32 4.57 4.85
C ALA A 20 -5.56 5.78 4.29
N LEU A 21 -4.53 5.55 3.48
CA LEU A 21 -3.62 6.61 3.02
C LEU A 21 -4.08 7.33 1.74
N ALA A 22 -4.71 6.63 0.81
CA ALA A 22 -5.03 7.20 -0.50
C ALA A 22 -6.21 8.17 -0.41
N ASP A 23 -6.11 9.31 -1.11
CA ASP A 23 -7.24 10.25 -1.26
C ASP A 23 -8.46 9.57 -1.92
N HIS A 24 -8.19 8.57 -2.76
CA HIS A 24 -9.20 7.72 -3.37
C HIS A 24 -8.59 6.33 -3.62
N ALA A 25 -9.33 5.26 -3.31
CA ALA A 25 -8.97 3.90 -3.67
C ALA A 25 -10.23 3.13 -4.09
N LYS A 26 -10.18 2.49 -5.26
CA LYS A 26 -11.27 1.67 -5.78
C LYS A 26 -10.73 0.34 -6.27
N ARG A 27 -11.30 -0.74 -5.77
CA ARG A 27 -11.05 -2.09 -6.26
C ARG A 27 -11.59 -2.24 -7.68
N ASP A 28 -10.81 -2.85 -8.56
CA ASP A 28 -11.26 -3.29 -9.86
C ASP A 28 -11.84 -4.71 -9.77
N MET A 29 -13.17 -4.78 -9.94
CA MET A 29 -13.94 -6.04 -9.86
C MET A 29 -13.79 -6.91 -11.12
N SER A 30 -13.24 -6.37 -12.21
CA SER A 30 -12.99 -7.14 -13.45
C SER A 30 -11.67 -7.92 -13.41
N TYR A 31 -10.80 -7.63 -12.44
CA TYR A 31 -9.52 -8.32 -12.31
C TYR A 31 -9.70 -9.76 -11.86
N ILE A 32 -9.20 -10.70 -12.67
CA ILE A 32 -9.15 -12.12 -12.37
C ILE A 32 -7.70 -12.48 -12.03
N ALA A 33 -7.47 -12.89 -10.79
CA ALA A 33 -6.13 -13.27 -10.35
C ALA A 33 -5.70 -14.62 -10.92
N LEU A 34 -4.53 -14.67 -11.55
CA LEU A 34 -4.02 -15.90 -12.19
C LEU A 34 -3.14 -16.74 -11.27
N LYS A 35 -2.29 -16.10 -10.45
CA LYS A 35 -1.27 -16.79 -9.63
C LYS A 35 -1.68 -16.99 -8.17
N SER A 36 -2.47 -16.07 -7.63
CA SER A 36 -2.91 -16.10 -6.24
C SER A 36 -4.34 -15.58 -6.14
N PRO A 37 -5.31 -16.38 -5.66
CA PRO A 37 -6.69 -15.93 -5.51
C PRO A 37 -6.86 -14.79 -4.50
N LEU A 38 -5.84 -14.54 -3.67
CA LEU A 38 -5.80 -13.44 -2.71
C LEU A 38 -5.35 -12.11 -3.35
N SER A 39 -4.96 -12.13 -4.63
CA SER A 39 -4.56 -10.92 -5.35
C SER A 39 -5.78 -10.11 -5.78
N SER A 40 -5.72 -8.80 -5.56
CA SER A 40 -6.74 -7.85 -6.02
C SER A 40 -6.08 -6.67 -6.73
N ARG A 41 -6.73 -6.13 -7.76
CA ARG A 41 -6.28 -4.90 -8.43
C ARG A 41 -7.04 -3.69 -7.89
N TRP A 42 -6.32 -2.60 -7.68
CA TRP A 42 -6.84 -1.34 -7.17
C TRP A 42 -6.35 -0.17 -8.02
N HIS A 43 -7.26 0.75 -8.29
CA HIS A 43 -6.95 2.08 -8.83
C HIS A 43 -7.02 3.09 -7.68
N ALA A 44 -5.94 3.81 -7.46
CA ALA A 44 -5.84 4.73 -6.33
C ALA A 44 -5.18 6.05 -6.71
N ARG A 45 -5.54 7.11 -5.98
CA ARG A 45 -4.94 8.44 -6.10
C ARG A 45 -4.35 8.87 -4.77
N TYR A 46 -3.12 9.39 -4.79
CA TYR A 46 -2.48 10.03 -3.65
C TYR A 46 -1.86 11.36 -4.12
N GLY A 47 -2.41 12.48 -3.65
CA GLY A 47 -2.10 13.80 -4.19
C GLY A 47 -2.45 13.88 -5.68
N SER A 48 -1.47 14.24 -6.51
CA SER A 48 -1.60 14.33 -7.97
C SER A 48 -1.25 13.04 -8.72
N ARG A 49 -0.92 11.96 -8.02
CA ARG A 49 -0.46 10.70 -8.61
C ARG A 49 -1.55 9.65 -8.65
N GLU A 50 -1.60 8.91 -9.75
CA GLU A 50 -2.54 7.81 -10.01
C GLU A 50 -1.79 6.48 -10.09
N PHE A 51 -2.30 5.48 -9.39
CA PHE A 51 -1.68 4.17 -9.23
C PHE A 51 -2.60 3.07 -9.73
N GLU A 52 -2.00 2.03 -10.30
CA GLU A 52 -2.65 0.72 -10.47
C GLU A 52 -1.83 -0.30 -9.68
N LEU A 53 -2.40 -0.80 -8.58
CA LEU A 53 -1.71 -1.66 -7.63
C LEU A 53 -2.35 -3.04 -7.60
N LEU A 54 -1.53 -4.09 -7.65
CA LEU A 54 -1.91 -5.44 -7.25
C LEU A 54 -1.57 -5.61 -5.78
N LEU A 55 -2.56 -5.93 -4.95
CA LEU A 55 -2.40 -6.11 -3.52
C LEU A 55 -2.59 -7.58 -3.16
N THR A 56 -1.75 -8.13 -2.28
CA THR A 56 -1.84 -9.52 -1.80
C THR A 56 -1.28 -9.62 -0.39
N GLY A 57 -2.18 -9.72 0.60
CA GLY A 57 -1.79 -9.61 2.01
C GLY A 57 -1.04 -8.27 2.24
N PRO A 58 0.13 -8.26 2.91
CA PRO A 58 0.89 -7.03 3.13
C PRO A 58 1.67 -6.54 1.90
N LYS A 59 1.66 -7.26 0.78
CA LYS A 59 2.47 -6.94 -0.39
C LYS A 59 1.69 -6.12 -1.42
N PHE A 60 2.39 -5.23 -2.11
CA PHE A 60 1.88 -4.53 -3.27
C PHE A 60 2.82 -4.64 -4.47
N TRP A 61 2.25 -4.50 -5.67
CA TRP A 61 2.97 -4.34 -6.91
C TRP A 61 2.29 -3.27 -7.76
N ASP A 62 3.02 -2.21 -8.07
CA ASP A 62 2.62 -1.18 -9.01
C ASP A 62 2.87 -1.65 -10.44
N THR A 63 1.79 -1.85 -11.20
CA THR A 63 1.87 -2.34 -12.58
C THR A 63 2.38 -1.28 -13.55
N ARG A 64 2.21 0.00 -13.23
CA ARG A 64 2.64 1.13 -14.06
C ARG A 64 4.14 1.36 -13.93
N GLU A 65 4.67 1.27 -12.72
CA GLU A 65 6.10 1.49 -12.47
C GLU A 65 6.93 0.22 -12.41
N ARG A 66 6.29 -0.95 -12.35
CA ARG A 66 6.95 -2.25 -12.19
C ARG A 66 7.81 -2.30 -10.94
N LYS A 67 7.27 -1.78 -9.83
CA LYS A 67 7.90 -1.75 -8.51
C LYS A 67 6.95 -2.33 -7.48
N GLY A 68 7.49 -2.93 -6.43
CA GLY A 68 6.69 -3.47 -5.34
C GLY A 68 7.46 -3.46 -4.04
N GLY A 69 6.74 -3.75 -2.97
CA GLY A 69 7.25 -3.78 -1.61
C GLY A 69 6.31 -4.56 -0.69
N GLY A 70 6.65 -4.60 0.59
CA GLY A 70 5.90 -5.33 1.60
C GLY A 70 5.75 -4.55 2.91
N GLY A 71 4.53 -4.56 3.43
CA GLY A 71 4.18 -3.86 4.66
C GLY A 71 3.77 -2.41 4.41
N ALA A 72 3.23 -1.80 5.45
CA ALA A 72 2.65 -0.46 5.40
C ALA A 72 3.69 0.61 5.06
N VAL A 73 4.92 0.48 5.57
CA VAL A 73 5.99 1.47 5.36
C VAL A 73 6.41 1.53 3.89
N ASP A 74 6.66 0.38 3.26
CA ASP A 74 7.04 0.33 1.85
C ASP A 74 5.94 0.94 0.96
N LEU A 75 4.67 0.66 1.28
CA LEU A 75 3.55 1.21 0.53
C LEU A 75 3.42 2.73 0.72
N ALA A 76 3.58 3.23 1.95
CA ALA A 76 3.59 4.66 2.25
C ALA A 76 4.73 5.39 1.53
N MET A 77 5.95 4.82 1.55
CA MET A 77 7.09 5.34 0.79
C MET A 77 6.79 5.40 -0.71
N HIS A 78 6.15 4.37 -1.28
CA HIS A 78 5.82 4.32 -2.70
C HIS A 78 4.74 5.33 -3.10
N LEU A 79 3.67 5.46 -2.33
CA LEU A 79 2.57 6.40 -2.60
C LEU A 79 3.04 7.86 -2.48
N ALA A 80 3.67 8.19 -1.34
CA ALA A 80 4.07 9.55 -1.04
C ALA A 80 5.40 9.97 -1.69
N ARG A 81 6.25 9.02 -2.11
CA ARG A 81 7.65 9.24 -2.56
C ARG A 81 8.49 9.95 -1.54
N VAL A 82 8.46 9.36 -0.35
CA VAL A 82 9.20 9.82 0.81
C VAL A 82 10.11 8.72 1.29
N GLU A 83 11.14 9.12 2.03
CA GLU A 83 12.04 8.18 2.68
C GLU A 83 11.39 7.55 3.92
N PHE A 84 12.02 6.50 4.44
CA PHE A 84 11.49 5.70 5.56
C PHE A 84 11.00 6.52 6.76
N SER A 85 11.79 7.52 7.21
CA SER A 85 11.45 8.31 8.41
C SER A 85 10.18 9.14 8.24
N GLU A 86 9.92 9.63 7.03
CA GLU A 86 8.72 10.39 6.68
C GLU A 86 7.52 9.45 6.51
N ALA A 87 7.71 8.29 5.89
CA ALA A 87 6.67 7.26 5.78
C ALA A 87 6.16 6.78 7.16
N VAL A 88 7.07 6.57 8.11
CA VAL A 88 6.72 6.22 9.50
C VAL A 88 5.84 7.31 10.13
N ARG A 89 6.22 8.58 9.99
CA ARG A 89 5.45 9.72 10.54
C ARG A 89 4.09 9.84 9.88
N LEU A 90 4.03 9.59 8.57
CA LEU A 90 2.79 9.57 7.82
C LEU A 90 1.84 8.50 8.38
N LEU A 91 2.28 7.24 8.49
CA LEU A 91 1.45 6.17 9.04
C LEU A 91 0.91 6.51 10.44
N GLN A 92 1.74 7.06 11.32
CA GLN A 92 1.32 7.50 12.66
C GLN A 92 0.25 8.60 12.61
N SER A 93 0.35 9.55 11.67
CA SER A 93 -0.65 10.60 11.51
C SER A 93 -2.01 10.09 11.04
N TYR A 94 -2.05 8.90 10.40
CA TYR A 94 -3.27 8.20 10.00
C TYR A 94 -3.78 7.22 11.07
N GLY A 95 -3.15 7.19 12.25
CA GLY A 95 -3.53 6.31 13.36
C GLY A 95 -3.20 4.83 13.14
N LEU A 96 -2.29 4.55 12.19
CA LEU A 96 -1.74 3.21 11.98
C LEU A 96 -0.58 2.94 12.94
#